data_AF-A0AAN0ILM0-F1
#
_entry.id   AF-A0AAN0ILM0-F1
#
_cell.length_a   1.000
_cell.length_b   1.000
_cell.length_c   1.000
_cell.angle_alpha   90.00
_cell.angle_beta   90.00
_cell.angle_gamma   90.00
#
_symmetry.space_group_name_H-M   'P 1'
#
loop_
_entity.id
_entity.type
_entity.pdbx_description
1 polymer ?
#
loop_
_entity_poly.entity_id
_entity_poly.type
_entity_poly.pdbx_seq_one_letter_code
_entity_poly.pdbx_strand_id
1 'polypeptide(L)'
;MDHHCHWINNCVGIHNYKFFFLFVCYSEVLVIGAGLSLIWDWRRHKEVPDDTLDRVLTFGLFIIDALFTFFVNGMLISQILAVLCNRTFVEVKRYGRPVGKPKESKMSLITAVCGRGPMWLWCLPFTKARIPDPVPPSDIALNQFVV
;
A
#
# COMPACT_ATOMS: atom_id res chain seq x y z
N MET A 1 9.86 -9.46 -9.41
CA MET A 1 9.11 -9.81 -8.19
C MET A 1 9.61 -8.88 -7.10
N ASP A 2 8.72 -8.15 -6.44
CA ASP A 2 9.13 -7.13 -5.45
C ASP A 2 9.48 -7.79 -4.11
N HIS A 3 8.66 -8.75 -3.65
CA HIS A 3 8.96 -9.62 -2.50
C HIS A 3 7.96 -10.79 -2.42
N HIS A 4 8.27 -11.80 -1.60
CA HIS A 4 7.30 -12.82 -1.19
C HIS A 4 6.63 -12.38 0.11
N CYS A 5 5.30 -12.29 0.11
CA CYS A 5 4.55 -11.89 1.29
C CYS A 5 3.86 -13.12 1.90
N HIS A 6 4.44 -13.62 3.00
CA HIS A 6 3.93 -14.80 3.72
C HIS A 6 2.49 -14.60 4.22
N TRP A 7 2.12 -13.35 4.54
CA TRP A 7 0.79 -13.02 5.08
C TRP A 7 -0.35 -13.26 4.10
N ILE A 8 -0.10 -13.09 2.80
CA ILE A 8 -1.07 -13.40 1.74
C ILE A 8 -0.73 -14.70 1.02
N ASN A 9 0.28 -15.43 1.51
CA ASN A 9 0.84 -16.64 0.92
C ASN A 9 1.08 -16.50 -0.60
N ASN A 10 1.61 -15.34 -1.03
CA ASN A 10 1.76 -15.03 -2.44
C ASN A 10 2.94 -14.07 -2.69
N CYS A 11 3.49 -14.13 -3.90
CA CYS A 11 4.47 -13.19 -4.38
C CYS A 11 3.79 -11.87 -4.76
N VAL A 12 4.36 -10.74 -4.32
CA VAL A 12 3.93 -9.40 -4.72
C VAL A 12 4.88 -8.88 -5.79
N GLY A 13 4.32 -8.36 -6.88
CA GLY A 13 5.04 -7.78 -8.00
C GLY A 13 4.14 -6.89 -8.85
N ILE A 14 4.66 -6.43 -9.98
CA ILE A 14 4.02 -5.42 -10.83
C ILE A 14 2.56 -5.73 -11.21
N HIS A 15 2.19 -7.01 -11.37
CA HIS A 15 0.85 -7.43 -11.80
C HIS A 15 -0.18 -7.42 -10.67
N ASN A 16 0.23 -7.52 -9.41
CA ASN A 16 -0.67 -7.58 -8.26
C ASN A 16 -0.37 -6.53 -7.17
N TYR A 17 0.62 -5.68 -7.38
CA TYR A 17 1.00 -4.62 -6.44
C TYR A 17 -0.17 -3.69 -6.12
N LYS A 18 -1.00 -3.32 -7.11
CA LYS A 18 -2.22 -2.50 -6.88
C LYS A 18 -3.16 -3.18 -5.88
N PHE A 19 -3.41 -4.47 -6.03
CA PHE A 19 -4.31 -5.21 -5.14
C PHE A 19 -3.74 -5.31 -3.74
N PHE A 20 -2.43 -5.56 -3.63
CA PHE A 20 -1.76 -5.60 -2.33
C PHE A 20 -1.80 -4.24 -1.62
N PHE A 21 -1.53 -3.15 -2.34
CA PHE A 21 -1.62 -1.79 -1.80
C PHE A 21 -3.04 -1.48 -1.30
N LEU A 22 -4.07 -1.78 -2.10
CA LEU A 22 -5.46 -1.59 -1.71
C LEU A 22 -5.85 -2.46 -0.51
N PHE A 23 -5.40 -3.72 -0.46
CA PHE A 23 -5.60 -4.61 0.67
C PHE A 23 -5.07 -4.00 1.98
N VAL A 24 -3.87 -3.43 1.96
CA VAL A 24 -3.29 -2.76 3.14
C VAL A 24 -4.10 -1.51 3.51
N CYS A 25 -4.48 -0.67 2.54
CA CYS A 25 -5.31 0.51 2.81
C CYS A 25 -6.68 0.15 3.41
N TYR A 26 -7.34 -0.88 2.89
CA TYR A 26 -8.63 -1.33 3.42
C TYR A 26 -8.50 -1.95 4.81
N SER A 27 -7.41 -2.68 5.06
CA SER A 27 -7.12 -3.23 6.38
C SER A 27 -6.95 -2.12 7.42
N GLU A 28 -6.25 -1.02 7.06
CA GLU A 28 -6.09 0.16 7.95
C GLU A 28 -7.45 0.79 8.29
N VAL A 29 -8.34 0.95 7.30
CA VAL A 29 -9.68 1.50 7.53
C VAL A 29 -10.50 0.59 8.46
N LEU A 30 -10.40 -0.73 8.28
CA LEU A 30 -11.12 -1.70 9.10
C LEU A 30 -10.66 -1.68 10.56
N VAL A 31 -9.35 -1.68 10.83
CA VAL A 31 -8.83 -1.65 12.21
C VAL A 31 -9.14 -0.32 12.91
N ILE A 32 -9.06 0.82 12.19
CA ILE A 32 -9.51 2.11 12.74
C ILE A 32 -11.01 2.08 13.07
N GLY A 33 -11.84 1.53 12.18
CA GLY A 33 -13.28 1.40 12.40
C GLY A 33 -13.62 0.48 13.57
N ALA A 34 -12.89 -0.62 13.73
CA ALA A 34 -13.03 -1.53 14.87
C ALA A 34 -12.65 -0.84 16.19
N GLY A 35 -11.49 -0.17 16.24
CA GLY A 35 -11.07 0.61 17.40
C GLY A 35 -12.08 1.69 17.81
N LEU A 36 -12.64 2.43 16.84
CA LEU A 36 -13.70 3.42 17.10
C LEU A 36 -14.98 2.77 17.68
N SER A 37 -15.34 1.59 17.17
CA SER A 37 -16.50 0.83 17.65
C SER A 37 -16.28 0.32 19.08
N LEU A 38 -15.07 -0.15 19.40
CA LEU A 38 -14.69 -0.56 20.76
C LEU A 38 -14.68 0.62 21.74
N ILE A 39 -14.20 1.79 21.33
CA ILE A 39 -14.25 3.00 22.15
C ILE A 39 -15.70 3.41 22.42
N TRP A 40 -16.56 3.31 21.41
CA TRP A 40 -17.98 3.61 21.54
C TRP A 40 -18.68 2.66 22.53
N ASP A 41 -18.42 1.36 22.39
CA ASP A 41 -18.93 0.31 23.26
C ASP A 41 -18.46 0.48 24.72
N TRP A 42 -17.16 0.73 24.92
CA TRP A 42 -16.57 1.04 26.23
C TRP A 42 -17.25 2.22 26.93
N ARG A 43 -17.66 3.25 26.18
CA ARG A 43 -18.38 4.40 26.74
C ARG A 43 -19.79 4.02 27.19
N ARG A 44 -20.48 3.11 26.49
CA ARG A 44 -21.83 2.63 26.84
C ARG A 44 -21.86 1.74 28.08
N HIS A 45 -20.83 0.93 28.33
CA HIS A 45 -20.75 0.11 29.55
C HIS A 45 -20.75 0.90 30.86
N LYS A 46 -20.54 2.22 30.82
CA LYS A 46 -20.68 3.10 31.99
C LYS A 46 -22.13 3.38 32.37
N GLU A 47 -23.07 3.19 31.46
CA GLU A 47 -24.49 3.55 31.63
C GLU A 47 -25.37 2.36 32.02
N VAL A 48 -24.90 1.12 31.83
CA VAL A 48 -25.66 -0.11 32.07
C VAL A 48 -25.01 -0.93 33.20
N PRO A 49 -25.78 -1.47 34.17
CA PRO A 49 -25.27 -2.39 35.18
C PRO A 49 -24.60 -3.61 34.53
N ASP A 50 -23.43 -3.97 35.06
CA ASP A 50 -22.36 -4.60 34.29
C ASP A 50 -22.43 -6.13 34.21
N ASP A 51 -22.13 -6.70 33.03
CA ASP A 51 -21.66 -8.09 32.90
C ASP A 51 -20.12 -8.07 32.89
N THR A 52 -19.51 -8.62 33.93
CA THR A 52 -18.03 -8.62 34.09
C THR A 52 -17.33 -9.32 32.93
N LEU A 53 -17.98 -10.31 32.30
CA LEU A 53 -17.44 -11.01 31.15
C LEU A 53 -17.27 -10.05 29.95
N ASP A 54 -18.27 -9.22 29.70
CA ASP A 54 -18.31 -8.31 28.55
C ASP A 54 -17.19 -7.26 28.63
N ARG A 55 -16.96 -6.67 29.80
CA ARG A 55 -15.83 -5.74 30.01
C ARG A 55 -14.47 -6.38 29.77
N VAL A 56 -14.29 -7.63 30.21
CA VAL A 56 -13.04 -8.37 30.01
C VAL A 56 -12.84 -8.66 28.52
N LEU A 57 -13.89 -9.04 27.80
CA LEU A 57 -13.84 -9.29 26.36
C LEU A 57 -13.54 -8.00 25.57
N THR A 58 -14.26 -6.90 25.84
CA THR A 58 -14.02 -5.60 25.17
C THR A 58 -12.60 -5.08 25.44
N PHE A 59 -12.08 -5.24 26.65
CA PHE A 59 -10.70 -4.89 26.96
C PHE A 59 -9.68 -5.77 26.21
N GLY A 60 -9.92 -7.08 26.14
CA GLY A 60 -9.08 -8.00 25.37
C GLY A 60 -9.07 -7.66 23.87
N LEU A 61 -10.23 -7.38 23.29
CA LEU A 61 -10.36 -6.95 21.90
C LEU A 61 -9.65 -5.63 21.64
N PHE A 62 -9.68 -4.68 22.58
CA PHE A 62 -8.96 -3.42 22.47
C PHE A 62 -7.45 -3.61 22.35
N ILE A 63 -6.88 -4.54 23.12
CA ILE A 63 -5.45 -4.87 23.03
C ILE A 63 -5.12 -5.48 21.68
N ILE A 64 -5.92 -6.44 21.21
CA ILE A 64 -5.70 -7.13 19.94
C ILE A 64 -5.79 -6.12 18.78
N ASP A 65 -6.81 -5.26 18.77
CA ASP A 65 -7.02 -4.22 17.77
C ASP A 65 -5.87 -3.21 17.74
N ALA A 66 -5.37 -2.78 18.91
CA ALA A 66 -4.23 -1.88 19.00
C ALA A 66 -2.94 -2.49 18.41
N LEU A 67 -2.67 -3.77 18.68
CA LEU A 67 -1.53 -4.49 18.11
C LEU A 67 -1.65 -4.64 16.59
N PHE A 68 -2.83 -4.99 16.10
CA PHE A 68 -3.10 -5.07 14.66
C PHE A 68 -2.97 -3.70 13.98
N THR A 69 -3.52 -2.65 14.58
CA THR A 69 -3.42 -1.28 14.08
C THR A 69 -1.96 -0.84 13.96
N PHE A 70 -1.14 -1.07 14.99
CA PHE A 70 0.28 -0.76 14.93
C PHE A 70 0.99 -1.48 13.77
N PHE A 71 0.72 -2.78 13.60
CA PHE A 71 1.31 -3.58 12.54
C PHE A 71 0.87 -3.13 11.14
N VAL A 72 -0.43 -2.96 10.92
CA VAL A 72 -0.99 -2.54 9.62
C VAL A 72 -0.53 -1.14 9.26
N ASN A 73 -0.42 -0.23 10.24
CA ASN A 73 0.10 1.11 10.02
C ASN A 73 1.56 1.10 9.54
N GLY A 74 2.41 0.27 10.17
CA GLY A 74 3.79 0.08 9.73
C GLY A 74 3.89 -0.49 8.30
N MET A 75 3.00 -1.42 7.96
CA MET A 75 2.89 -1.95 6.60
C MET A 75 2.43 -0.87 5.61
N LEU A 76 1.45 -0.05 5.97
CA LEU A 76 0.94 1.05 5.14
C LEU A 76 2.03 2.09 4.87
N ILE A 77 2.77 2.51 5.90
CA ILE A 77 3.90 3.44 5.76
C ILE A 77 4.94 2.85 4.80
N SER A 78 5.30 1.58 4.99
CA SER A 78 6.26 0.88 4.13
C SER A 78 5.80 0.87 2.66
N GLN A 79 4.51 0.61 2.41
CA GLN A 79 3.96 0.62 1.05
C GLN A 79 3.91 2.03 0.46
N ILE A 80 3.54 3.05 1.24
CA ILE A 80 3.56 4.46 0.79
C ILE A 80 4.99 4.86 0.43
N LEU A 81 5.96 4.55 1.28
CA LEU A 81 7.38 4.82 1.01
C LEU A 81 7.85 4.06 -0.23
N ALA A 82 7.45 2.80 -0.41
CA ALA A 82 7.76 2.05 -1.62
C ALA A 82 7.19 2.75 -2.87
N VAL A 83 5.94 3.24 -2.85
CA VAL A 83 5.37 4.00 -3.97
C VAL A 83 6.14 5.30 -4.23
N LEU A 84 6.54 6.02 -3.19
CA LEU A 84 7.24 7.29 -3.30
C LEU A 84 8.72 7.15 -3.70
N CYS A 85 9.39 6.07 -3.27
CA CYS A 85 10.84 5.86 -3.44
C CYS A 85 11.20 4.88 -4.58
N ASN A 86 10.41 3.85 -4.89
CA ASN A 86 10.83 2.81 -5.85
C ASN A 86 10.77 3.22 -7.32
N ARG A 87 9.85 4.12 -7.72
CA ARG A 87 9.85 4.64 -9.09
C ARG A 87 11.08 5.49 -9.38
N THR A 88 11.45 6.35 -8.42
CA THR A 88 12.60 7.25 -8.57
C THR A 88 13.93 6.51 -8.49
N PHE A 89 14.05 5.42 -7.75
CA PHE A 89 15.31 4.68 -7.63
C PHE A 89 15.58 3.71 -8.79
N VAL A 90 14.60 2.90 -9.22
CA VAL A 90 14.80 1.91 -10.29
C VAL A 90 14.98 2.59 -11.64
N GLU A 91 14.21 3.63 -11.95
CA GLU A 91 14.34 4.36 -13.22
C GLU A 91 15.67 5.13 -13.28
N VAL A 92 16.11 5.74 -12.17
CA VAL A 92 17.42 6.40 -12.09
C VAL A 92 18.58 5.41 -12.18
N LYS A 93 18.46 4.23 -11.57
CA LYS A 93 19.50 3.19 -11.62
C LYS A 93 19.55 2.46 -12.97
N ARG A 94 18.41 2.31 -13.65
CA ARG A 94 18.29 1.54 -14.91
C ARG A 94 18.48 2.39 -16.16
N TYR A 95 18.11 3.68 -16.13
CA TYR A 95 18.19 4.58 -17.28
C TYR A 95 19.06 5.83 -17.05
N GLY A 96 19.64 5.97 -15.85
CA GLY A 96 20.22 7.24 -15.43
C GLY A 96 19.13 8.28 -15.18
N ARG A 97 19.43 9.31 -14.38
CA ARG A 97 18.53 10.46 -14.29
C ARG A 97 18.65 11.24 -15.61
N PRO A 98 17.59 11.43 -16.42
CA PRO A 98 17.70 12.25 -17.62
C PRO A 98 18.08 13.67 -17.19
N VAL A 99 19.23 14.17 -17.64
CA VAL A 99 19.70 15.51 -17.33
C VAL A 99 18.64 16.51 -17.82
N GLY A 100 18.09 17.32 -16.90
CA GLY A 100 17.10 18.35 -17.22
C GLY A 100 15.62 17.95 -17.10
N LYS A 101 15.27 16.71 -16.71
CA LYS A 101 13.86 16.39 -16.41
C LYS A 101 13.41 17.00 -15.06
N PRO A 102 12.25 17.68 -15.01
CA PRO A 102 11.67 18.14 -13.75
C PRO A 102 11.38 16.97 -12.80
N LYS A 103 11.38 17.22 -11.49
CA LYS A 103 10.91 16.23 -10.51
C LYS A 103 9.47 15.84 -10.87
N GLU A 104 9.24 14.55 -11.11
CA GLU A 104 7.91 13.99 -11.28
C GLU A 104 7.04 14.35 -10.06
N SER A 105 5.79 14.76 -10.31
CA SER A 105 4.87 15.14 -9.23
C SER A 105 4.44 13.89 -8.44
N LYS A 106 4.17 14.04 -7.14
CA LYS A 106 3.66 12.94 -6.31
C LYS A 106 2.39 12.30 -6.89
N MET A 107 1.57 13.09 -7.58
CA MET A 107 0.36 12.63 -8.26
C MET A 107 0.67 11.73 -9.47
N SER A 108 1.75 12.00 -10.20
CA SER A 108 2.26 11.15 -11.29
C SER A 108 2.61 9.75 -10.74
N LEU A 109 3.25 9.70 -9.57
CA LEU A 109 3.64 8.45 -8.89
C LEU A 109 2.42 7.63 -8.45
N ILE A 110 1.44 8.26 -7.82
CA ILE A 110 0.21 7.59 -7.37
C ILE A 110 -0.61 7.10 -8.58
N THR A 111 -0.70 7.92 -9.63
CA THR A 111 -1.37 7.55 -10.89
C THR A 111 -0.71 6.35 -11.56
N ALA A 112 0.61 6.18 -11.39
CA ALA A 112 1.34 5.03 -11.93
C ALA A 112 0.95 3.69 -11.26
N VAL A 113 0.43 3.73 -10.02
CA VAL A 113 -0.04 2.55 -9.27
C VAL A 113 -1.54 2.36 -9.41
N CYS A 114 -2.31 3.43 -9.23
CA CYS A 114 -3.78 3.38 -9.24
C CYS A 114 -4.38 3.30 -10.65
N GLY A 115 -3.60 3.72 -11.67
CA GLY A 115 -3.99 3.79 -13.07
C GLY A 115 -4.51 5.18 -13.48
N ARG A 116 -4.51 5.45 -14.79
CA ARG A 116 -5.13 6.65 -15.36
C ARG A 116 -6.65 6.50 -15.35
N GLY A 117 -7.34 7.40 -14.68
CA GLY A 117 -8.80 7.39 -14.55
C GLY A 117 -9.30 8.29 -13.41
N PRO A 118 -10.62 8.41 -13.25
CA PRO A 118 -11.19 9.17 -12.14
C PRO A 118 -10.81 8.55 -10.79
N MET A 119 -10.58 9.41 -9.79
CA MET A 119 -10.01 9.02 -8.48
C MET A 119 -10.87 7.99 -7.73
N TRP A 120 -12.18 7.94 -7.95
CA TRP A 120 -13.05 6.95 -7.31
C TRP A 120 -12.79 5.51 -7.81
N LEU A 121 -12.28 5.34 -9.04
CA LEU A 121 -11.84 4.03 -9.55
C LEU A 121 -10.50 3.58 -8.95
N TRP A 122 -9.78 4.47 -8.27
CA TRP A 122 -8.50 4.11 -7.65
C TRP A 122 -8.67 3.17 -6.47
N CYS A 123 -9.75 3.36 -5.70
CA CYS A 123 -10.11 2.49 -4.59
C CYS A 123 -10.57 1.11 -5.09
N LEU A 124 -11.11 1.01 -6.30
CA LEU A 124 -11.68 -0.23 -6.77
C LEU A 124 -10.60 -1.21 -7.26
N PRO A 125 -10.73 -2.52 -6.94
CA PRO A 125 -9.81 -3.57 -7.38
C PRO A 125 -10.05 -3.96 -8.84
N PHE A 126 -10.09 -2.98 -9.75
CA PHE A 126 -10.17 -3.20 -11.20
C PHE A 126 -8.87 -2.83 -11.88
N THR A 127 -8.46 -3.65 -12.85
CA THR A 127 -7.24 -3.48 -13.64
C THR A 127 -7.49 -2.60 -14.88
N LYS A 128 -6.88 -1.41 -14.90
CA LYS A 128 -6.60 -0.62 -16.12
C LYS A 128 -5.13 -0.18 -16.18
N ALA A 129 -4.25 -0.81 -15.41
CA ALA A 129 -2.82 -0.51 -15.46
C ALA A 129 -2.26 -1.07 -16.79
N ARG A 130 -2.09 -0.18 -17.77
CA ARG A 130 -1.36 -0.50 -19.00
C ARG A 130 0.11 -0.62 -18.61
N ILE A 131 0.61 -1.85 -18.58
CA ILE A 131 2.04 -2.12 -18.42
C ILE A 131 2.70 -1.52 -19.67
N PRO A 132 3.62 -0.54 -19.55
CA PRO A 132 4.41 -0.12 -20.69
C PRO A 132 5.15 -1.35 -21.20
N ASP A 133 5.03 -1.66 -22.49
CA ASP A 133 5.83 -2.70 -23.10
C ASP A 133 7.31 -2.44 -22.77
N PRO A 134 8.12 -3.50 -22.57
CA PRO A 134 9.55 -3.33 -22.38
C PRO A 134 10.06 -2.44 -23.52
N VAL A 135 10.67 -1.30 -23.17
CA VAL A 135 11.33 -0.48 -24.17
C VAL A 135 12.36 -1.40 -24.82
N PRO A 136 12.26 -1.69 -26.13
CA PRO A 136 13.26 -2.49 -26.80
C PRO A 136 14.61 -1.81 -26.56
N PRO A 137 15.69 -2.56 -26.32
CA PRO A 137 17.00 -1.96 -26.13
C PRO A 137 17.24 -0.99 -27.29
N SER A 138 17.34 0.30 -26.98
CA SER A 138 17.73 1.29 -27.99
C SER A 138 19.11 0.89 -28.51
N ASP A 139 19.31 0.90 -29.82
CA ASP A 139 20.58 0.53 -30.48
C ASP A 139 21.83 1.26 -29.91
N ILE A 140 21.63 2.32 -29.14
CA ILE A 140 22.65 3.04 -28.35
C ILE A 140 23.35 2.12 -27.32
N ALA A 141 22.66 1.11 -26.77
CA ALA A 141 23.23 0.19 -25.78
C ALA A 141 24.12 -0.90 -26.41
N LEU A 142 23.95 -1.23 -27.68
CA LEU A 142 24.79 -2.22 -28.38
C LEU A 142 26.18 -1.67 -28.71
N ASN A 143 26.31 -0.36 -28.91
CA ASN A 143 27.59 0.29 -29.23
C ASN A 143 28.48 0.56 -27.99
N GLN A 144 28.05 0.21 -26.78
CA GLN A 144 28.87 0.34 -25.56
C GLN A 144 29.49 -0.99 -25.08
N PHE A 145 29.19 -2.11 -25.75
CA PHE A 145 29.73 -3.44 -25.42
C PHE A 145 30.58 -4.05 -26.55
N VAL A 146 30.88 -3.27 -27.59
CA VAL A 146 31.81 -3.66 -28.67
C VAL A 146 32.91 -2.61 -28.78
N VAL A 147 33.80 -2.58 -27.79
CA VAL A 147 35.21 -2.15 -27.92
C VAL A 147 36.05 -3.04 -27.01
#